data_AF-N1W343-F1
#
_entry.id   AF-N1W343-F1
#
_cell.length_a   1.000
_cell.length_b   1.000
_cell.length_c   1.000
_cell.angle_alpha   90.00
_cell.angle_beta   90.00
_cell.angle_gamma   90.00
#
_symmetry.space_group_name_H-M   'P 1'
#
loop_
_entity.id
_entity.type
_entity.pdbx_description
1 polymer ?
#
loop_
_entity_poly.entity_id
_entity_poly.type
_entity_poly.pdbx_seq_one_letter_code
_entity_poly.pdbx_strand_id
1 'polypeptide(L)'
;MGKRFTSVLFLSAAFVAVTMTSTSVEAKKYGMAGCGLGSLAITSNDITQIFAATLNGIYGNQTFGITSGTSNCTADGVVKQDKVQELFITMNYDSLGQEMASGKGEKLESLGNLLGCSSDSLSRFGQVTKENYAKLITEDSTPASVLSAVKSEVKSDKILAKSCSQI
;
A
#
# COMPACT_ATOMS: atom_id res chain seq x y z
N MET A 1 0.50 21.35 64.83
CA MET A 1 -0.90 20.93 65.07
C MET A 1 -1.80 21.92 64.34
N GLY A 2 -2.62 21.47 63.38
CA GLY A 2 -3.69 22.28 62.75
C GLY A 2 -3.52 22.59 61.26
N LYS A 3 -4.22 21.81 60.41
CA LYS A 3 -4.45 22.02 58.97
C LYS A 3 -5.50 23.13 58.72
N ARG A 4 -5.47 23.78 57.54
CA ARG A 4 -6.61 24.08 56.61
C ARG A 4 -6.12 25.02 55.47
N PHE A 5 -6.07 24.58 54.20
CA PHE A 5 -7.14 24.64 53.17
C PHE A 5 -7.69 26.08 53.05
N THR A 6 -7.51 26.84 51.97
CA THR A 6 -8.06 26.64 50.61
C THR A 6 -7.58 27.73 49.63
N SER A 7 -7.70 27.45 48.33
CA SER A 7 -7.88 28.40 47.20
C SER A 7 -6.66 29.08 46.59
N VAL A 8 -6.12 28.47 45.54
CA VAL A 8 -5.60 29.19 44.35
C VAL A 8 -6.06 28.37 43.14
N LEU A 9 -7.26 28.65 42.64
CA LEU A 9 -7.53 29.45 41.45
C LEU A 9 -6.91 28.84 40.18
N PHE A 10 -7.78 28.24 39.38
CA PHE A 10 -7.56 27.83 38.00
C PHE A 10 -7.02 29.02 37.17
N LEU A 11 -5.88 28.84 36.51
CA LEU A 11 -5.50 29.61 35.32
C LEU A 11 -4.78 28.68 34.34
N SER A 12 -5.63 28.13 33.48
CA SER A 12 -5.39 27.70 32.10
C SER A 12 -4.04 28.06 31.48
N ALA A 13 -3.22 27.03 31.26
CA ALA A 13 -2.29 26.96 30.12
C ALA A 13 -1.92 25.49 29.88
N ALA A 14 -2.89 24.65 29.49
CA ALA A 14 -2.58 23.35 28.90
C ALA A 14 -2.17 23.57 27.45
N PHE A 15 -0.91 23.90 27.23
CA PHE A 15 -0.29 23.83 25.91
C PHE A 15 -0.19 22.34 25.56
N VAL A 16 -1.20 21.81 24.84
CA VAL A 16 -1.16 20.42 24.34
C VAL A 16 -0.09 20.38 23.26
N ALA A 17 1.11 19.95 23.64
CA ALA A 17 2.17 19.62 22.71
C ALA A 17 1.73 18.41 21.89
N VAL A 18 1.23 18.65 20.67
CA VAL A 18 1.00 17.61 19.67
C VAL A 18 2.37 17.11 19.22
N THR A 19 2.88 16.08 19.90
CA THR A 19 4.05 15.34 19.42
C THR A 19 3.63 14.60 18.16
N MET A 20 4.16 15.02 17.00
CA MET A 20 4.04 14.28 15.75
C MET A 20 4.87 13.00 15.86
N THR A 21 4.27 11.95 16.43
CA THR A 21 4.75 10.59 16.27
C THR A 21 4.40 10.15 14.85
N SER A 22 5.40 10.07 13.98
CA SER A 22 5.31 9.47 12.66
C SER A 22 4.94 8.00 12.82
N THR A 23 3.64 7.71 12.79
CA THR A 23 3.15 6.34 12.68
C THR A 23 3.49 5.84 11.29
N SER A 24 4.19 4.71 11.21
CA SER A 24 4.33 3.93 9.99
C SER A 24 2.97 3.77 9.31
N VAL A 25 2.85 4.24 8.08
CA VAL A 25 1.62 4.16 7.29
C VAL A 25 1.48 2.71 6.82
N GLU A 26 0.82 1.90 7.63
CA GLU A 26 0.34 0.59 7.18
C GLU A 26 -0.81 0.82 6.19
N ALA A 27 -0.72 0.25 4.98
CA ALA A 27 -1.82 0.26 4.03
C ALA A 27 -3.01 -0.55 4.59
N LYS A 28 -3.87 0.12 5.36
CA LYS A 28 -5.01 -0.50 6.03
C LYS A 28 -6.08 -0.85 4.99
N LYS A 29 -6.24 -2.16 4.75
CA LYS A 29 -7.21 -2.74 3.82
C LYS A 29 -8.64 -2.51 4.32
N TYR A 30 -9.46 -1.77 3.56
CA TYR A 30 -10.91 -1.75 3.74
C TYR A 30 -11.61 -2.55 2.63
N GLY A 31 -12.78 -3.11 2.94
CA GLY A 31 -13.56 -3.96 2.03
C GLY A 31 -14.41 -3.16 1.03
N MET A 32 -15.40 -3.81 0.43
CA MET A 32 -16.29 -3.19 -0.58
C MET A 32 -17.07 -1.97 -0.08
N ALA A 33 -17.26 -1.82 1.23
CA ALA A 33 -17.90 -0.65 1.84
C ALA A 33 -17.09 0.66 1.73
N GLY A 34 -15.83 0.58 1.28
CA GLY A 34 -14.95 1.73 1.19
C GLY A 34 -14.34 2.10 2.54
N CYS A 35 -13.66 3.24 2.55
CA CYS A 35 -13.07 3.81 3.76
C CYS A 35 -14.14 4.49 4.65
N GLY A 36 -13.83 4.69 5.93
CA GLY A 36 -14.71 5.35 6.89
C GLY A 36 -14.78 4.62 8.22
N LEU A 37 -15.61 5.12 9.14
CA LEU A 37 -15.80 4.57 10.48
C LEU A 37 -16.21 3.09 10.48
N GLY A 38 -17.05 2.69 9.53
CA GLY A 38 -17.44 1.30 9.33
C GLY A 38 -16.28 0.40 8.94
N SER A 39 -15.30 0.89 8.17
CA SER A 39 -14.10 0.11 7.84
C SER A 39 -13.15 -0.10 9.02
N LEU A 40 -13.24 0.75 10.05
CA LEU A 40 -12.52 0.60 11.31
C LEU A 40 -13.22 -0.39 12.25
N ALA A 41 -14.55 -0.45 12.22
CA ALA A 41 -15.35 -1.32 13.07
C ALA A 41 -15.50 -2.74 12.50
N ILE A 42 -15.57 -2.87 11.17
CA ILE A 42 -15.83 -4.12 10.46
C ILE A 42 -14.69 -4.37 9.46
N THR A 43 -13.83 -5.34 9.80
CA THR A 43 -12.67 -5.72 8.98
C THR A 43 -12.88 -6.98 8.15
N SER A 44 -13.98 -7.70 8.37
CA SER A 44 -14.40 -8.90 7.63
C SER A 44 -14.85 -8.55 6.21
N ASN A 45 -14.48 -9.36 5.22
CA ASN A 45 -14.84 -9.18 3.81
C ASN A 45 -16.00 -10.09 3.38
N ASP A 46 -17.08 -10.12 4.18
CA ASP A 46 -18.29 -10.89 3.92
C ASP A 46 -19.55 -9.99 3.96
N ILE A 47 -20.73 -10.57 4.15
CA ILE A 47 -22.01 -9.84 4.21
C ILE A 47 -22.03 -8.73 5.29
N THR A 48 -21.15 -8.80 6.29
CA THR A 48 -21.01 -7.75 7.31
C THR A 48 -20.56 -6.39 6.73
N GLN A 49 -20.07 -6.36 5.49
CA GLN A 49 -19.78 -5.12 4.76
C GLN A 49 -21.01 -4.22 4.58
N ILE A 50 -22.24 -4.75 4.65
CA ILE A 50 -23.46 -3.93 4.66
C ILE A 50 -23.50 -3.03 5.91
N PHE A 51 -23.09 -3.56 7.08
CA PHE A 51 -22.98 -2.77 8.30
C PHE A 51 -21.83 -1.78 8.22
N ALA A 52 -20.71 -2.17 7.63
CA ALA A 52 -19.61 -1.24 7.36
C ALA A 52 -20.07 -0.05 6.49
N ALA A 53 -20.81 -0.32 5.41
CA ALA A 53 -21.36 0.71 4.54
C ALA A 53 -22.37 1.60 5.28
N THR A 54 -23.22 1.00 6.10
CA THR A 54 -24.19 1.75 6.94
C THR A 54 -23.45 2.68 7.90
N LEU A 55 -22.45 2.16 8.62
CA LEU A 55 -21.63 2.95 9.54
C LEU A 55 -20.84 4.04 8.83
N ASN A 56 -20.33 3.80 7.61
CA ASN A 56 -19.67 4.81 6.78
C ASN A 56 -20.64 5.94 6.35
N GLY A 57 -21.90 5.62 6.07
CA GLY A 57 -22.91 6.59 5.62
C GLY A 57 -23.48 7.47 6.74
N ILE A 58 -23.42 7.03 8.00
CA ILE A 58 -23.99 7.77 9.13
C ILE A 58 -23.35 9.15 9.27
N TYR A 59 -24.19 10.19 9.29
CA TYR A 59 -23.80 11.61 9.39
C TYR A 59 -22.79 12.07 8.33
N GLY A 60 -22.71 11.39 7.17
CA GLY A 60 -21.75 11.73 6.13
C GLY A 60 -20.29 11.57 6.58
N ASN A 61 -20.03 10.72 7.58
CA ASN A 61 -18.69 10.57 8.14
C ASN A 61 -17.66 10.06 7.13
N GLN A 62 -18.08 9.30 6.11
CA GLN A 62 -17.21 8.90 5.03
C GLN A 62 -16.77 10.10 4.20
N THR A 63 -17.67 11.02 3.86
CA THR A 63 -17.32 12.25 3.14
C THR A 63 -16.38 13.12 3.98
N PHE A 64 -16.67 13.28 5.28
CA PHE A 64 -15.76 13.96 6.20
C PHE A 64 -14.40 13.26 6.30
N GLY A 65 -14.38 11.93 6.36
CA GLY A 65 -13.17 11.12 6.37
C GLY A 65 -12.33 11.34 5.11
N ILE A 66 -12.95 11.34 3.94
CA ILE A 66 -12.30 11.62 2.65
C ILE A 66 -11.73 13.03 2.63
N THR A 67 -12.46 14.05 3.08
CA THR A 67 -11.98 15.45 3.04
C THR A 67 -10.92 15.76 4.07
N SER A 68 -10.99 15.13 5.26
CA SER A 68 -10.07 15.36 6.37
C SER A 68 -8.88 14.38 6.40
N GLY A 69 -8.91 13.32 5.58
CA GLY A 69 -7.90 12.26 5.62
C GLY A 69 -8.00 11.36 6.87
N THR A 70 -9.20 11.22 7.47
CA THR A 70 -9.41 10.50 8.74
C THR A 70 -10.21 9.21 8.54
N SER A 71 -10.44 8.45 9.63
CA SER A 71 -11.32 7.28 9.62
C SER A 71 -10.96 6.23 8.56
N ASN A 72 -9.66 5.96 8.38
CA ASN A 72 -9.15 5.05 7.37
C ASN A 72 -9.34 5.51 5.91
N CYS A 73 -9.82 6.73 5.67
CA CYS A 73 -9.88 7.38 4.36
C CYS A 73 -8.59 8.15 4.11
N THR A 74 -7.50 7.45 3.81
CA THR A 74 -6.25 8.06 3.36
C THR A 74 -6.05 7.81 1.87
N ALA A 75 -5.31 8.70 1.20
CA ALA A 75 -4.94 8.51 -0.21
C ALA A 75 -4.19 7.18 -0.43
N ASP A 76 -3.46 6.71 0.59
CA ASP A 76 -2.70 5.47 0.58
C ASP A 76 -3.58 4.20 0.66
N GLY A 77 -4.83 4.32 1.12
CA GLY A 77 -5.76 3.20 1.29
C GLY A 77 -6.58 2.87 0.04
N VAL A 78 -6.60 3.76 -0.96
CA VAL A 78 -7.53 3.67 -2.11
C VAL A 78 -7.02 2.72 -3.20
N VAL A 79 -5.71 2.47 -3.30
CA VAL A 79 -5.15 1.69 -4.40
C VAL A 79 -4.40 0.48 -3.86
N LYS A 80 -4.87 -0.72 -4.22
CA LYS A 80 -4.07 -1.95 -4.04
C LYS A 80 -2.74 -1.72 -4.76
N GLN A 81 -1.61 -1.87 -4.06
CA GLN A 81 -0.27 -1.74 -4.65
C GLN A 81 -0.14 -2.58 -5.94
N ASP A 82 -0.77 -3.76 -5.96
CA ASP A 82 -0.91 -4.61 -7.13
C ASP A 82 -1.51 -3.89 -8.34
N LYS A 83 -2.50 -3.01 -8.14
CA LYS A 83 -3.14 -2.29 -9.25
C LYS A 83 -2.25 -1.19 -9.80
N VAL A 84 -1.44 -0.54 -8.96
CA VAL A 84 -0.40 0.40 -9.42
C VAL A 84 0.64 -0.34 -10.27
N GLN A 85 1.10 -1.50 -9.78
CA GLN A 85 2.08 -2.34 -10.48
C GLN A 85 1.53 -2.87 -11.81
N GLU A 86 0.28 -3.34 -11.84
CA GLU A 86 -0.38 -3.83 -13.05
C GLU A 86 -0.59 -2.70 -14.07
N LEU A 87 -1.00 -1.51 -13.60
CA LEU A 87 -1.15 -0.33 -14.46
C LEU A 87 0.19 0.11 -15.03
N PHE A 88 1.26 0.08 -14.23
CA PHE A 88 2.61 0.36 -14.71
C PHE A 88 3.02 -0.58 -15.83
N ILE A 89 2.81 -1.89 -15.67
CA ILE A 89 3.09 -2.89 -16.72
C ILE A 89 2.21 -2.63 -17.94
N THR A 90 0.95 -2.27 -17.75
CA THR A 90 0.03 -1.96 -18.86
C THR A 90 0.53 -0.78 -19.70
N MET A 91 0.98 0.29 -19.05
CA MET A 91 1.46 1.50 -19.73
C MET A 91 2.82 1.32 -20.41
N ASN A 92 3.61 0.34 -19.97
CA ASN A 92 4.99 0.14 -20.44
C ASN A 92 5.19 -1.24 -21.06
N TYR A 93 4.13 -1.93 -21.49
CA TYR A 93 4.18 -3.37 -21.79
C TYR A 93 5.30 -3.75 -22.79
N ASP A 94 5.34 -3.08 -23.94
CA ASP A 94 6.28 -3.40 -25.01
C ASP A 94 7.74 -3.07 -24.63
N SER A 95 7.96 -1.89 -24.05
CA SER A 95 9.30 -1.45 -23.62
C SER A 95 9.81 -2.28 -22.46
N LEU A 96 8.95 -2.54 -21.46
CA LEU A 96 9.26 -3.41 -20.34
C LEU A 96 9.61 -4.82 -20.81
N GLY A 97 8.87 -5.39 -21.77
CA GLY A 97 9.21 -6.69 -22.35
C GLY A 97 10.62 -6.72 -22.95
N GLN A 98 10.98 -5.72 -23.74
CA GLN A 98 12.33 -5.61 -24.31
C GLN A 98 13.42 -5.47 -23.23
N GLU A 99 13.15 -4.64 -22.21
CA GLU A 99 14.07 -4.44 -21.10
C GLU A 99 14.24 -5.71 -20.25
N MET A 100 13.14 -6.44 -19.98
CA MET A 100 13.16 -7.75 -19.32
C MET A 100 13.99 -8.77 -20.12
N ALA A 101 13.84 -8.82 -21.45
CA ALA A 101 14.64 -9.69 -22.31
C ALA A 101 16.13 -9.31 -22.31
N SER A 102 16.44 -8.01 -22.18
CA SER A 102 17.82 -7.54 -22.10
C SER A 102 18.43 -7.71 -20.70
N GLY A 103 17.58 -7.75 -19.66
CA GLY A 103 17.90 -7.81 -18.24
C GLY A 103 18.28 -6.47 -17.61
N LYS A 104 17.99 -5.35 -18.29
CA LYS A 104 18.31 -3.99 -17.85
C LYS A 104 17.38 -2.97 -18.50
N GLY A 105 17.22 -1.81 -17.89
CA GLY A 105 16.47 -0.70 -18.45
C GLY A 105 15.67 0.07 -17.39
N GLU A 106 15.25 1.28 -17.75
CA GLU A 106 14.64 2.21 -16.81
C GLU A 106 13.26 1.72 -16.32
N LYS A 107 12.46 1.10 -17.19
CA LYS A 107 11.14 0.60 -16.86
C LYS A 107 11.24 -0.68 -16.04
N LEU A 108 12.23 -1.51 -16.32
CA LEU A 108 12.54 -2.70 -15.53
C LEU A 108 12.99 -2.32 -14.12
N GLU A 109 13.90 -1.37 -13.99
CA GLU A 109 14.33 -0.86 -12.67
C GLU A 109 13.17 -0.21 -11.92
N SER A 110 12.33 0.58 -12.62
CA SER A 110 11.13 1.18 -12.05
C SER A 110 10.12 0.14 -11.55
N LEU A 111 9.93 -0.96 -12.30
CA LEU A 111 9.10 -2.08 -11.84
C LEU A 111 9.69 -2.72 -10.58
N GLY A 112 11.02 -2.95 -10.54
CA GLY A 112 11.71 -3.46 -9.36
C GLY A 112 11.49 -2.55 -8.13
N ASN A 113 11.57 -1.23 -8.32
CA ASN A 113 11.29 -0.26 -7.27
C ASN A 113 9.82 -0.30 -6.81
N LEU A 114 8.86 -0.45 -7.73
CA LEU A 114 7.43 -0.61 -7.40
C LEU A 114 7.14 -1.93 -6.66
N LEU A 115 7.95 -2.96 -6.88
CA LEU A 115 7.93 -4.21 -6.10
C LEU A 115 8.67 -4.07 -4.75
N GLY A 116 9.22 -2.89 -4.47
CA GLY A 116 9.90 -2.57 -3.22
C GLY A 116 11.30 -3.17 -3.13
N CYS A 117 11.94 -3.52 -4.24
CA CYS A 117 13.29 -4.07 -4.26
C CYS A 117 14.32 -3.01 -3.87
N SER A 118 15.28 -3.36 -3.00
CA SER A 118 16.43 -2.48 -2.69
C SER A 118 17.29 -2.18 -3.93
N SER A 119 17.98 -1.03 -3.92
CA SER A 119 18.89 -0.59 -5.00
C SER A 119 19.88 -1.69 -5.41
N ASP A 120 20.45 -2.37 -4.42
CA ASP A 120 21.50 -3.36 -4.61
C ASP A 120 20.96 -4.65 -5.25
N SER A 121 19.65 -4.88 -5.13
CA SER A 121 18.98 -6.05 -5.69
C SER A 121 18.40 -5.83 -7.10
N LEU A 122 18.38 -4.59 -7.62
CA LEU A 122 17.83 -4.30 -8.95
C LEU A 122 18.60 -5.00 -10.07
N SER A 123 19.93 -5.13 -9.94
CA SER A 123 20.73 -5.90 -10.90
C SER A 123 20.34 -7.38 -10.90
N ARG A 124 20.08 -7.97 -9.72
CA ARG A 124 19.60 -9.36 -9.63
C ARG A 124 18.18 -9.49 -10.16
N PHE A 125 17.31 -8.50 -9.91
CA PHE A 125 15.95 -8.47 -10.45
C PHE A 125 15.97 -8.54 -11.99
N GLY A 126 16.80 -7.71 -12.63
CA GLY A 126 16.95 -7.73 -14.08
C GLY A 126 17.49 -9.05 -14.63
N GLN A 127 18.43 -9.69 -13.93
CA GLN A 127 18.90 -11.04 -14.30
C GLN A 127 17.79 -12.09 -14.20
N VAL A 128 17.02 -12.11 -13.11
CA VAL A 128 15.94 -13.09 -12.92
C VAL A 128 14.85 -12.91 -13.98
N THR A 129 14.47 -11.68 -14.32
CA THR A 129 13.49 -11.43 -15.38
C THR A 129 14.00 -11.85 -16.76
N LYS A 130 15.31 -11.74 -17.00
CA LYS A 130 15.94 -12.20 -18.24
C LYS A 130 16.04 -13.71 -18.33
N GLU A 131 16.53 -14.36 -17.28
CA GLU A 131 16.66 -15.81 -17.16
C GLU A 131 15.31 -16.51 -17.38
N ASN A 132 14.22 -15.89 -16.91
CA ASN A 132 12.87 -16.42 -16.98
C ASN A 132 12.01 -15.75 -18.06
N TYR A 133 12.58 -14.97 -18.98
CA TYR A 133 11.82 -14.13 -19.92
C TYR A 133 10.75 -14.92 -20.68
N ALA A 134 11.09 -16.08 -21.23
CA ALA A 134 10.16 -16.92 -21.99
C ALA A 134 9.00 -17.49 -21.15
N LYS A 135 9.13 -17.53 -19.83
CA LYS A 135 8.06 -17.90 -18.88
C LYS A 135 7.23 -16.69 -18.47
N LEU A 136 7.84 -15.51 -18.42
CA LEU A 136 7.20 -14.26 -17.99
C LEU A 136 6.37 -13.62 -19.11
N ILE A 137 6.84 -13.68 -20.35
CA ILE A 137 6.19 -13.10 -21.54
C ILE A 137 5.92 -14.22 -22.55
N THR A 138 4.64 -14.46 -22.81
CA THR A 138 4.12 -15.41 -23.81
C THR A 138 3.18 -14.68 -24.78
N GLU A 139 2.77 -15.31 -25.90
CA GLU A 139 1.83 -14.66 -26.83
C GLU A 139 0.50 -14.26 -26.16
N ASP A 140 0.01 -15.08 -25.21
CA ASP A 140 -1.24 -14.83 -24.48
C ASP A 140 -1.05 -14.06 -23.16
N SER A 141 0.14 -13.51 -22.92
CA SER A 141 0.42 -12.82 -21.66
C SER A 141 -0.36 -11.50 -21.55
N THR A 142 -0.90 -11.25 -20.36
CA THR A 142 -1.63 -10.01 -20.01
C THR A 142 -0.85 -9.29 -18.92
N PRO A 143 -0.99 -7.96 -18.74
CA PRO A 143 -0.30 -7.24 -17.68
C PRO A 143 -0.46 -7.86 -16.28
N ALA A 144 -1.65 -8.38 -15.97
CA ALA A 144 -1.93 -9.05 -14.71
C ALA A 144 -1.22 -10.42 -14.58
N SER A 145 -1.17 -11.21 -15.67
CA SER A 145 -0.45 -12.49 -15.65
C SER A 145 1.06 -12.31 -15.60
N VAL A 146 1.60 -11.30 -16.30
CA VAL A 146 3.02 -10.91 -16.22
C VAL A 146 3.38 -10.49 -14.80
N LEU A 147 2.59 -9.62 -14.17
CA LEU A 147 2.82 -9.20 -12.78
C LEU A 147 2.86 -10.40 -11.82
N SER A 148 1.88 -11.30 -11.97
CA SER A 148 1.77 -12.51 -11.15
C SER A 148 2.97 -13.44 -11.33
N ALA A 149 3.41 -13.63 -12.57
CA ALA A 149 4.57 -14.46 -12.90
C ALA A 149 5.87 -13.84 -12.35
N VAL A 150 6.07 -12.52 -12.55
CA VAL A 150 7.24 -11.80 -12.00
C VAL A 150 7.31 -11.93 -10.49
N LYS A 151 6.19 -11.71 -9.78
CA LYS A 151 6.12 -11.88 -8.32
C LYS A 151 6.46 -13.31 -7.88
N SER A 152 6.03 -14.32 -8.65
CA SER A 152 6.38 -15.72 -8.39
C SER A 152 7.88 -15.97 -8.51
N GLU A 153 8.54 -15.43 -9.54
CA GLU A 153 9.99 -15.57 -9.71
C GLU A 153 10.76 -14.82 -8.63
N VAL A 154 10.31 -13.61 -8.26
CA VAL A 154 10.89 -12.83 -7.16
C VAL A 154 10.80 -13.59 -5.83
N LYS A 155 9.66 -14.24 -5.53
CA LYS A 155 9.51 -15.06 -4.32
C LYS A 155 10.39 -16.32 -4.33
N SER A 156 10.73 -16.82 -5.52
CA SER A 156 11.55 -18.01 -5.70
C SER A 156 13.05 -17.72 -5.58
N ASP A 157 13.48 -16.47 -5.84
CA ASP A 157 14.86 -16.04 -5.69
C ASP A 157 15.17 -15.63 -4.23
N LYS A 158 16.21 -16.22 -3.65
CA LYS A 158 16.57 -16.03 -2.23
C LYS A 158 17.01 -14.61 -1.88
N ILE A 159 17.52 -13.86 -2.85
CA ILE A 159 17.97 -12.47 -2.67
C ILE A 159 16.75 -11.56 -2.80
N LEU A 160 15.98 -11.72 -3.87
CA LEU A 160 14.84 -10.85 -4.18
C LEU A 160 13.69 -11.02 -3.18
N ALA A 161 13.42 -12.24 -2.72
CA ALA A 161 12.39 -12.51 -1.71
C ALA A 161 12.63 -11.79 -0.37
N LYS A 162 13.89 -11.42 -0.08
CA LYS A 162 14.25 -10.66 1.13
C LYS A 162 14.34 -9.16 0.88
N SER A 163 14.59 -8.74 -0.35
CA SER A 163 14.87 -7.35 -0.69
C SER A 163 13.68 -6.61 -1.27
N CYS A 164 12.67 -7.31 -1.79
CA CYS A 164 11.47 -6.73 -2.39
C CYS A 164 10.28 -6.81 -1.41
N SER A 165 9.78 -5.66 -0.96
CA SER A 165 8.77 -5.60 0.13
C SER A 165 7.31 -5.59 -0.33
N GLN A 166 7.02 -5.47 -1.63
CA GLN A 166 5.67 -5.29 -2.19
C GLN A 166 5.25 -6.45 -3.13
N ILE A 167 5.57 -7.69 -2.74
CA ILE A 167 5.42 -8.92 -3.55
C ILE A 167 4.36 -9.90 -3.04
#